data_AF-A0A0A9ZG55-F1
#
_entry.id   AF-A0A0A9ZG55-F1
#
_cell.length_a   1.000
_cell.length_b   1.000
_cell.length_c   1.000
_cell.angle_alpha   90.00
_cell.angle_beta   90.00
_cell.angle_gamma   90.00
#
_symmetry.space_group_name_H-M   'P 1'
#
loop_
_entity.id
_entity.type
_entity.pdbx_description
1 polymer ?
#
loop_
_entity_poly.entity_id
_entity_poly.type
_entity_poly.pdbx_seq_one_letter_code
_entity_poly.pdbx_strand_id
1 'polypeptide(L)'
;MDVFILNPLFILVSSFVSFYILKISNSEIYFINEEVKIKHPPVISYTKYIETATWKHYKPPLTTEIEDSRRKGSKFQNVLLVIYYTILIISIFCSVNLLQIRLNNIFYLESSIKTIFSQPGSIFNQAIPGIETIHTKRKAASFVITSLASLDATWYNDKPISKDGSRWGKDGFSKSGGSTLVVMYFMENPAGEYTSKEFINFFRHNPCGYLSENSQLTEDVEVHGVTLKYSVISSRKIEGRSGEIYPLAGHTEVL
;
A
#
# COMPACT_ATOMS: atom_id res chain seq x y z
N MET A 1 5.98 -5.84 11.56
CA MET A 1 6.94 -6.78 12.19
C MET A 1 8.30 -6.74 11.49
N ASP A 2 8.35 -6.70 10.15
CA ASP A 2 9.61 -6.79 9.38
C ASP A 2 10.61 -5.64 9.60
N VAL A 3 10.12 -4.41 9.79
CA VAL A 3 11.00 -3.24 10.10
C VAL A 3 11.58 -3.30 11.52
N PHE A 4 10.90 -3.98 12.44
CA PHE A 4 11.33 -4.06 13.85
C PHE A 4 12.45 -5.07 14.08
N ILE A 5 12.64 -6.05 13.19
CA ILE A 5 13.71 -7.06 13.33
C ILE A 5 14.95 -6.67 12.52
N LEU A 6 14.79 -6.05 11.35
CA LEU A 6 15.92 -5.66 10.50
C LEU A 6 16.76 -4.51 11.09
N ASN A 7 16.12 -3.51 11.70
CA ASN A 7 16.81 -2.34 12.24
C ASN A 7 17.77 -2.66 13.41
N PRO A 8 17.35 -3.43 14.44
CA PRO A 8 18.26 -3.79 15.53
C PRO A 8 19.46 -4.61 15.03
N LEU A 9 19.24 -5.53 14.10
CA LEU A 9 20.28 -6.40 13.57
C LEU A 9 21.32 -5.61 12.74
N PHE A 10 20.84 -4.64 11.95
CA PHE A 10 21.71 -3.71 11.22
C PHE A 10 22.53 -2.82 12.17
N ILE A 11 21.90 -2.27 13.22
CA ILE A 11 22.58 -1.45 14.23
C ILE A 11 23.64 -2.27 14.98
N LEU A 12 23.35 -3.52 15.31
CA LEU A 12 24.26 -4.40 16.05
C LEU A 12 25.49 -4.75 15.21
N VAL A 13 25.31 -5.08 13.93
CA VAL A 13 26.42 -5.35 12.99
C VAL A 13 27.25 -4.09 12.74
N SER A 14 26.61 -2.94 12.52
CA SER A 14 27.29 -1.65 12.34
C SER A 14 28.12 -1.25 13.57
N SER A 15 27.57 -1.44 14.76
CA SER A 15 28.25 -1.16 16.03
C SER A 15 29.43 -2.09 16.24
N PHE A 16 29.28 -3.37 15.91
CA PHE A 16 30.35 -4.37 16.04
C PHE A 16 31.54 -4.07 15.11
N VAL A 17 31.27 -3.70 13.85
CA VAL A 17 32.31 -3.28 12.90
C VAL A 17 33.03 -2.02 13.39
N SER A 18 32.28 -1.03 13.89
CA SER A 18 32.83 0.23 14.40
C SER A 18 33.73 0.01 15.64
N PHE A 19 33.28 -0.82 16.59
CA PHE A 19 34.08 -1.21 17.76
C PHE A 19 35.36 -1.96 17.37
N TYR A 20 35.29 -2.82 16.34
CA TYR A 20 36.43 -3.59 15.88
C TYR A 20 37.49 -2.70 15.21
N ILE A 21 37.08 -1.73 14.40
CA ILE A 21 37.99 -0.73 13.81
C ILE A 21 38.68 0.10 14.91
N LEU A 22 37.92 0.54 15.93
CA LEU A 22 38.46 1.26 17.08
C LEU A 22 39.47 0.41 17.88
N LYS A 23 39.18 -0.88 18.07
CA LYS A 23 40.09 -1.81 18.75
C LYS A 23 41.41 -1.98 17.99
N ILE A 24 41.36 -2.15 16.67
CA ILE A 24 42.57 -2.23 15.83
C ILE A 24 43.36 -0.92 15.90
N SER A 25 42.68 0.22 15.78
CA SER A 25 43.31 1.55 15.87
C SER A 25 44.03 1.76 17.20
N ASN A 26 43.41 1.36 18.32
CA ASN A 26 44.04 1.46 19.64
C ASN A 26 45.22 0.51 19.80
N SER A 27 45.18 -0.69 19.18
CA SER A 27 46.31 -1.61 19.19
C SER A 27 47.49 -1.09 18.36
N GLU A 28 47.27 -0.49 17.18
CA GLU A 28 48.34 0.14 16.40
C GLU A 28 49.03 1.27 17.18
N ILE A 29 48.26 2.12 17.86
CA ILE A 29 48.79 3.21 18.68
C ILE A 29 49.57 2.67 19.89
N TYR A 30 49.11 1.58 20.50
CA TYR A 30 49.83 0.92 21.60
C TYR A 30 51.21 0.43 21.16
N PHE A 31 51.30 -0.29 20.02
CA PHE A 31 52.58 -0.79 19.51
C PHE A 31 53.54 0.32 19.09
N ILE A 32 53.05 1.39 18.46
CA ILE A 32 53.88 2.57 18.13
C ILE A 32 54.45 3.22 19.41
N ASN A 33 53.68 3.28 20.50
CA ASN A 33 54.17 3.82 21.77
C ASN A 33 55.14 2.88 22.50
N GLU A 34 54.99 1.57 22.33
CA GLU A 34 55.88 0.55 22.90
C GLU A 34 57.29 0.63 22.25
N GLU A 35 57.37 0.84 20.93
CA GLU A 35 58.63 1.08 20.21
C GLU A 35 59.31 2.42 20.61
N VAL A 36 58.53 3.46 20.92
CA VAL A 36 59.05 4.79 21.27
C VAL A 36 59.24 4.97 22.80
N LYS A 37 58.92 3.94 23.61
CA LYS A 37 58.97 3.95 25.09
C LYS A 37 58.21 5.12 25.74
N ILE A 38 57.05 5.48 25.20
CA ILE A 38 56.22 6.57 25.75
C ILE A 38 55.34 6.00 26.86
N LYS A 39 55.61 6.39 28.12
CA LYS A 39 54.95 5.81 29.31
C LYS A 39 53.43 6.02 29.40
N HIS A 40 52.87 7.03 28.74
CA HIS A 40 51.41 7.27 28.69
C HIS A 40 51.00 7.94 27.36
N PRO A 41 50.27 7.24 26.48
CA PRO A 41 49.76 7.84 25.25
C PRO A 41 48.62 8.83 25.56
N PRO A 42 48.58 10.01 24.93
CA PRO A 42 47.39 10.84 24.95
C PRO A 42 46.27 10.17 24.13
N VAL A 43 45.04 10.20 24.62
CA VAL A 43 43.85 9.74 23.86
C VAL A 43 43.67 10.66 22.66
N ILE A 44 43.81 10.13 21.44
CA ILE A 44 43.76 10.91 20.20
C ILE A 44 42.34 10.85 19.62
N SER A 45 41.78 12.00 19.23
CA SER A 45 40.52 12.06 18.49
C SER A 45 40.67 11.58 17.05
N TYR A 46 39.60 11.05 16.46
CA TYR A 46 39.59 10.51 15.09
C TYR A 46 40.15 11.49 14.03
N THR A 47 39.84 12.78 14.16
CA THR A 47 40.31 13.84 13.25
C THR A 47 41.82 14.03 13.29
N LYS A 48 42.42 14.00 14.48
CA LYS A 48 43.85 14.20 14.69
C LYS A 48 44.68 12.98 14.24
N TYR A 49 44.08 11.79 14.25
CA TYR A 49 44.66 10.59 13.65
C TYR A 49 44.78 10.70 12.11
N ILE A 50 43.73 11.20 11.43
CA ILE A 50 43.76 11.39 9.97
C ILE A 50 44.87 12.37 9.58
N GLU A 51 45.02 13.48 10.31
CA GLU A 51 46.11 14.43 10.07
C GLU A 51 47.48 13.78 10.29
N THR A 52 47.67 13.01 11.36
CA THR A 52 48.98 12.41 11.68
C THR A 52 49.34 11.29 10.69
N ALA A 53 48.37 10.49 10.26
CA ALA A 53 48.57 9.39 9.31
C ALA A 53 48.81 9.86 7.87
N THR A 54 48.44 11.09 7.54
CA THR A 54 48.60 11.68 6.19
C THR A 54 49.89 12.49 6.02
N TRP A 55 50.63 12.78 7.10
CA TRP A 55 51.92 13.45 6.99
C TRP A 55 52.99 12.55 6.37
N LYS A 56 53.71 13.10 5.38
CA LYS A 56 54.69 12.41 4.52
C LYS A 56 55.99 11.99 5.20
N HIS A 57 56.21 12.31 6.48
CA HIS A 57 57.49 12.03 7.14
C HIS A 57 57.40 10.87 8.12
N TYR A 58 58.12 9.81 7.75
CA TYR A 58 58.48 8.64 8.52
C TYR A 58 57.33 7.68 8.85
N LYS A 59 56.97 6.85 7.87
CA LYS A 59 56.38 5.55 8.13
C LYS A 59 57.55 4.57 8.27
N PRO A 60 57.91 4.07 9.47
CA PRO A 60 58.91 3.01 9.56
C PRO A 60 58.44 1.83 8.69
N PRO A 61 59.33 1.13 7.99
CA PRO A 61 58.96 -0.07 7.28
C PRO A 61 58.25 -1.00 8.28
N LEU A 62 57.00 -1.35 7.99
CA LEU A 62 56.19 -2.23 8.82
C LEU A 62 57.05 -3.46 9.13
N THR A 63 57.31 -3.74 10.40
CA THR A 63 57.97 -5.00 10.78
C THR A 63 57.15 -6.15 10.19
N THR A 64 57.81 -7.25 9.83
CA THR A 64 57.17 -8.42 9.19
C THR A 64 55.94 -8.92 9.96
N GLU A 65 55.92 -8.70 11.28
CA GLU A 65 54.80 -9.00 12.17
C GLU A 65 53.58 -8.10 11.93
N ILE A 66 53.76 -6.81 11.63
CA ILE A 66 52.66 -5.88 11.34
C ILE A 66 52.11 -6.14 9.94
N GLU A 67 52.94 -6.49 8.96
CA GLU A 67 52.45 -6.92 7.64
C GLU A 67 51.62 -8.20 7.70
N ASP A 68 52.05 -9.19 8.50
CA ASP A 68 51.28 -10.41 8.73
C ASP A 68 49.99 -10.16 9.53
N SER A 69 50.03 -9.29 10.53
CA SER A 69 48.84 -8.90 11.30
C SER A 69 47.84 -8.13 10.43
N ARG A 70 48.31 -7.25 9.54
CA ARG A 70 47.51 -6.50 8.57
C ARG A 70 46.92 -7.39 7.48
N ARG A 71 47.69 -8.40 6.99
CA ARG A 71 47.18 -9.45 6.09
C ARG A 71 46.09 -10.29 6.75
N LYS A 72 46.27 -10.69 8.01
CA LYS A 72 45.25 -11.42 8.79
C LYS A 72 44.00 -10.57 9.02
N GLY A 73 44.18 -9.29 9.38
CA GLY A 73 43.08 -8.32 9.53
C GLY A 73 42.32 -8.07 8.23
N SER A 74 43.02 -7.92 7.10
CA SER A 74 42.41 -7.76 5.77
C SER A 74 41.63 -9.00 5.33
N LYS A 75 42.15 -10.22 5.58
CA LYS A 75 41.41 -11.46 5.32
C LYS A 75 40.15 -11.55 6.18
N PHE A 76 40.22 -11.17 7.46
CA PHE A 76 39.06 -11.16 8.35
C PHE A 76 38.00 -10.12 7.94
N GLN A 77 38.42 -8.93 7.52
CA GLN A 77 37.52 -7.91 6.96
C GLN A 77 36.81 -8.39 5.69
N ASN A 78 37.54 -9.05 4.78
CA ASN A 78 36.94 -9.62 3.58
C ASN A 78 35.91 -10.72 3.93
N VAL A 79 36.19 -11.55 4.93
CA VAL A 79 35.23 -12.57 5.40
C VAL A 79 33.98 -11.92 5.98
N LEU A 80 34.12 -10.88 6.82
CA LEU A 80 32.99 -10.13 7.36
C LEU A 80 32.13 -9.47 6.28
N LEU A 81 32.78 -8.91 5.27
CA LEU A 81 32.11 -8.28 4.13
C LEU A 81 31.33 -9.31 3.30
N VAL A 82 31.92 -10.50 3.08
CA VAL A 82 31.22 -11.63 2.44
C VAL A 82 30.01 -12.05 3.27
N ILE A 83 30.15 -12.20 4.59
CA ILE A 83 29.03 -12.53 5.49
C ILE A 83 27.93 -11.46 5.44
N TYR A 84 28.30 -10.19 5.40
CA TYR A 84 27.34 -9.10 5.28
C TYR A 84 26.55 -9.18 3.96
N TYR A 85 27.24 -9.38 2.84
CA TYR A 85 26.57 -9.51 1.54
C TYR A 85 25.71 -10.77 1.43
N THR A 86 26.11 -11.90 2.04
CA THR A 86 25.26 -13.09 2.05
C THR A 86 23.99 -12.88 2.85
N ILE A 87 24.07 -12.23 4.02
CA ILE A 87 22.88 -11.87 4.82
C ILE A 87 21.95 -10.93 4.02
N LEU A 88 22.52 -9.94 3.33
CA LEU A 88 21.75 -8.99 2.53
C LEU A 88 21.03 -9.69 1.36
N ILE A 89 21.71 -10.61 0.66
CA ILE A 89 21.10 -11.40 -0.41
C ILE A 89 19.94 -12.26 0.13
N ILE A 90 20.13 -12.93 1.27
CA ILE A 90 19.09 -13.72 1.92
C ILE A 90 17.89 -12.85 2.30
N SER A 91 18.14 -11.65 2.86
CA SER A 91 17.08 -10.71 3.21
C SER A 91 16.27 -10.29 1.98
N ILE A 92 16.93 -9.93 0.88
CA ILE A 92 16.25 -9.56 -0.37
C ILE A 92 15.43 -10.75 -0.88
N PHE A 93 16.00 -11.95 -0.89
CA PHE A 93 15.29 -13.15 -1.33
C PHE A 93 14.05 -13.43 -0.49
N CYS A 94 14.13 -13.31 0.85
CA CYS A 94 12.99 -13.44 1.74
C CYS A 94 11.92 -12.37 1.46
N SER A 95 12.31 -11.11 1.27
CA SER A 95 11.36 -10.03 0.94
C SER A 95 10.65 -10.26 -0.39
N VAL A 96 11.36 -10.72 -1.42
CA VAL A 96 10.76 -11.04 -2.72
C VAL A 96 9.76 -12.20 -2.61
N ASN A 97 10.11 -13.27 -1.89
CA ASN A 97 9.19 -14.39 -1.67
C ASN A 97 7.94 -13.98 -0.90
N LEU A 98 8.08 -13.18 0.17
CA LEU A 98 6.94 -12.66 0.92
C LEU A 98 6.05 -11.76 0.05
N LEU A 99 6.66 -10.92 -0.78
CA LEU A 99 5.94 -10.09 -1.72
C LEU A 99 5.17 -10.94 -2.74
N GLN A 100 5.80 -11.99 -3.29
CA GLN A 100 5.16 -12.90 -4.23
C GLN A 100 3.97 -13.63 -3.62
N ILE A 101 4.10 -14.15 -2.39
CA ILE A 101 2.99 -14.77 -1.66
C ILE A 101 1.85 -13.76 -1.48
N ARG A 102 2.18 -12.52 -1.10
CA ARG A 102 1.19 -11.46 -0.92
C ARG A 102 0.49 -11.09 -2.22
N LEU A 103 1.22 -10.96 -3.32
CA LEU A 103 0.68 -10.63 -4.64
C LEU A 103 -0.24 -11.76 -5.16
N ASN A 104 0.15 -13.02 -4.98
CA ASN A 104 -0.70 -14.16 -5.34
C ASN A 104 -2.02 -14.14 -4.56
N ASN A 105 -1.97 -13.92 -3.25
CA ASN A 105 -3.17 -13.83 -2.43
C ASN A 105 -4.09 -12.67 -2.87
N ILE A 106 -3.50 -11.51 -3.18
CA ILE A 106 -4.25 -10.36 -3.70
C ILE A 106 -4.90 -10.69 -5.05
N PHE A 107 -4.16 -11.34 -5.95
CA PHE A 107 -4.69 -11.74 -7.26
C PHE A 107 -5.91 -12.67 -7.14
N TYR A 108 -5.83 -13.70 -6.28
CA TYR A 108 -6.97 -14.60 -6.06
C TYR A 108 -8.14 -13.92 -5.36
N LEU A 109 -7.88 -12.99 -4.46
CA LEU A 109 -8.91 -12.17 -3.82
C LEU A 109 -9.64 -11.31 -4.86
N GLU A 110 -8.89 -10.57 -5.68
CA GLU A 110 -9.45 -9.70 -6.72
C GLU A 110 -10.24 -10.51 -7.76
N SER A 111 -9.71 -11.66 -8.19
CA SER A 111 -10.39 -12.57 -9.12
C SER A 111 -11.70 -13.11 -8.53
N SER A 112 -11.70 -13.51 -7.25
CA SER A 112 -12.90 -13.97 -6.55
C SER A 112 -13.96 -12.87 -6.48
N ILE A 113 -13.57 -11.67 -6.04
CA ILE A 113 -14.47 -10.50 -5.97
C ILE A 113 -15.06 -10.17 -7.34
N LYS A 114 -14.22 -10.14 -8.39
CA LYS A 114 -14.66 -9.89 -9.76
C LYS A 114 -15.70 -10.91 -10.22
N THR A 115 -15.48 -12.20 -9.91
CA THR A 115 -16.39 -13.28 -10.28
C THR A 115 -17.74 -13.16 -9.58
N ILE A 116 -17.75 -12.74 -8.32
CA ILE A 116 -18.99 -12.49 -7.55
C ILE A 116 -19.86 -11.41 -8.18
N PHE A 117 -19.25 -10.33 -8.68
CA PHE A 117 -20.01 -9.25 -9.31
C PHE A 117 -20.32 -9.50 -10.79
N SER A 118 -19.47 -10.21 -11.52
CA SER A 118 -19.69 -10.50 -12.93
C SER A 118 -20.68 -11.65 -13.14
N GLN A 119 -20.66 -12.66 -12.28
CA GLN A 119 -21.49 -13.87 -12.39
C GLN A 119 -22.08 -14.29 -11.04
N PRO A 120 -22.86 -13.44 -10.36
CA PRO A 120 -23.45 -13.75 -9.06
C PRO A 120 -24.37 -14.97 -9.11
N GLY A 121 -25.06 -15.21 -10.23
CA GLY A 121 -26.03 -16.30 -10.35
C GLY A 121 -25.43 -17.70 -10.24
N SER A 122 -24.16 -17.90 -10.64
CA SER A 122 -23.48 -19.19 -10.51
C SER A 122 -23.06 -19.50 -9.07
N ILE A 123 -22.91 -18.46 -8.22
CA ILE A 123 -22.49 -18.58 -6.83
C ILE A 123 -23.69 -18.66 -5.90
N PHE A 124 -24.72 -17.84 -6.16
CA PHE A 124 -25.88 -17.72 -5.27
C PHE A 124 -27.06 -18.62 -5.64
N ASN A 125 -26.94 -19.45 -6.69
CA ASN A 125 -28.03 -20.31 -7.20
C ASN A 125 -29.36 -19.55 -7.41
N GLN A 126 -29.25 -18.28 -7.81
CA GLN A 126 -30.37 -17.39 -8.04
C GLN A 126 -30.21 -16.72 -9.40
N ALA A 127 -31.32 -16.33 -10.04
CA ALA A 127 -31.31 -15.58 -11.29
C ALA A 127 -30.90 -14.12 -11.06
N ILE A 128 -29.67 -13.89 -10.58
CA ILE A 128 -29.12 -12.56 -10.33
C ILE A 128 -28.40 -12.09 -11.59
N PRO A 129 -28.73 -10.90 -12.13
CA PRO A 129 -28.03 -10.35 -13.28
C PRO A 129 -26.57 -10.07 -12.91
N GLY A 130 -25.62 -10.50 -13.74
CA GLY A 130 -24.24 -10.05 -13.65
C GLY A 130 -24.11 -8.57 -13.96
N ILE A 131 -23.05 -7.92 -13.47
CA ILE A 131 -22.84 -6.47 -13.64
C ILE A 131 -22.93 -6.00 -15.10
N GLU A 132 -22.49 -6.85 -16.04
CA GLU A 132 -22.51 -6.56 -17.47
C GLU A 132 -23.92 -6.60 -18.09
N THR A 133 -24.90 -7.20 -17.40
CA THR A 133 -26.27 -7.42 -17.88
C THR A 133 -27.30 -6.48 -17.24
N ILE A 134 -26.83 -5.52 -16.45
CA ILE A 134 -27.65 -4.53 -15.74
C ILE A 134 -27.96 -3.37 -16.69
N HIS A 135 -29.06 -3.48 -17.41
CA HIS A 135 -29.51 -2.44 -18.36
C HIS A 135 -30.82 -1.76 -17.96
N THR A 136 -31.46 -2.23 -16.89
CA THR A 136 -32.76 -1.70 -16.44
C THR A 136 -32.74 -1.36 -14.97
N LYS A 137 -33.53 -0.35 -14.58
CA LYS A 137 -33.68 0.09 -13.18
C LYS A 137 -34.03 -1.07 -12.24
N ARG A 138 -34.94 -1.95 -12.65
CA ARG A 138 -35.36 -3.13 -11.86
C ARG A 138 -34.21 -4.12 -11.65
N LYS A 139 -33.40 -4.38 -12.69
CA LYS A 139 -32.23 -5.26 -12.58
C LYS A 139 -31.15 -4.64 -11.70
N ALA A 140 -30.94 -3.32 -11.80
CA ALA A 140 -29.97 -2.61 -10.96
C ALA A 140 -30.35 -2.70 -9.47
N ALA A 141 -31.61 -2.42 -9.14
CA ALA A 141 -32.11 -2.56 -7.77
C ALA A 141 -31.95 -4.01 -7.25
N SER A 142 -32.33 -5.00 -8.06
CA SER A 142 -32.14 -6.41 -7.71
C SER A 142 -30.67 -6.74 -7.43
N PHE A 143 -29.76 -6.31 -8.30
CA PHE A 143 -28.32 -6.54 -8.14
C PHE A 143 -27.76 -5.89 -6.87
N VAL A 144 -28.12 -4.64 -6.58
CA VAL A 144 -27.66 -3.95 -5.36
C VAL A 144 -28.11 -4.71 -4.12
N ILE A 145 -29.39 -5.11 -4.06
CA ILE A 145 -29.94 -5.84 -2.90
C ILE A 145 -29.27 -7.21 -2.74
N THR A 146 -29.09 -7.96 -3.83
CA THR A 146 -28.62 -9.36 -3.75
C THR A 146 -27.10 -9.50 -3.68
N SER A 147 -26.35 -8.63 -4.37
CA SER A 147 -24.91 -8.77 -4.55
C SER A 147 -24.10 -7.78 -3.71
N LEU A 148 -24.62 -6.59 -3.41
CA LEU A 148 -23.89 -5.57 -2.63
C LEU A 148 -24.37 -5.48 -1.17
N ALA A 149 -25.69 -5.51 -0.95
CA ALA A 149 -26.28 -5.34 0.38
C ALA A 149 -26.49 -6.66 1.13
N SER A 150 -26.33 -7.81 0.47
CA SER A 150 -26.56 -9.10 1.09
C SER A 150 -25.39 -9.49 1.98
N LEU A 151 -25.62 -9.47 3.29
CA LEU A 151 -24.71 -9.95 4.31
C LEU A 151 -25.36 -11.10 5.08
N ASP A 152 -24.63 -12.19 5.28
CA ASP A 152 -25.08 -13.37 6.01
C ASP A 152 -24.41 -13.43 7.38
N ALA A 153 -25.14 -13.89 8.40
CA ALA A 153 -24.63 -14.11 9.75
C ALA A 153 -24.40 -15.61 10.05
N THR A 154 -24.90 -16.49 9.18
CA THR A 154 -24.91 -17.94 9.35
C THR A 154 -24.37 -18.62 8.10
N TRP A 155 -23.59 -19.69 8.30
CA TRP A 155 -23.14 -20.57 7.23
C TRP A 155 -24.30 -21.40 6.67
N TYR A 156 -24.08 -22.06 5.53
CA TYR A 156 -25.03 -23.02 4.94
C TYR A 156 -25.40 -24.21 5.83
N ASN A 157 -24.65 -24.46 6.91
CA ASN A 157 -24.92 -25.51 7.90
C ASN A 157 -25.59 -24.96 9.17
N ASP A 158 -26.22 -23.78 9.07
CA ASP A 158 -26.91 -23.06 10.14
C ASP A 158 -26.05 -22.65 11.34
N LYS A 159 -24.73 -22.82 11.25
CA LYS A 159 -23.81 -22.36 12.31
C LYS A 159 -23.52 -20.87 12.14
N PRO A 160 -23.40 -20.11 13.24
CA PRO A 160 -23.01 -18.71 13.16
C PRO A 160 -21.62 -18.58 12.54
N ILE A 161 -21.47 -17.61 11.62
CA ILE A 161 -20.19 -17.33 10.96
C ILE A 161 -19.17 -16.81 11.97
N SER A 162 -19.65 -15.95 12.88
CA SER A 162 -18.84 -15.39 13.94
C SER A 162 -19.56 -15.45 15.28
N LYS A 163 -18.80 -15.64 16.35
CA LYS A 163 -19.33 -15.72 17.73
C LYS A 163 -19.98 -14.42 18.21
N ASP A 164 -19.58 -13.29 17.62
CA ASP A 164 -20.10 -11.95 17.91
C ASP A 164 -21.37 -11.60 17.11
N GLY A 165 -21.86 -12.51 16.25
CA GLY A 165 -22.99 -12.24 15.37
C GLY A 165 -22.69 -11.25 14.23
N SER A 166 -21.40 -10.96 13.98
CA SER A 166 -21.01 -10.10 12.86
C SER A 166 -21.44 -10.71 11.54
N ARG A 167 -21.91 -9.84 10.63
CA ARG A 167 -22.35 -10.23 9.30
C ARG A 167 -21.17 -10.20 8.34
N TRP A 168 -21.13 -11.18 7.46
CA TRP A 168 -20.10 -11.34 6.43
C TRP A 168 -20.77 -11.23 5.07
N GLY A 169 -19.99 -10.85 4.06
CA GLY A 169 -20.42 -10.96 2.68
C GLY A 169 -20.81 -12.40 2.38
N LYS A 170 -21.77 -12.58 1.46
CA LYS A 170 -22.14 -13.92 1.00
C LYS A 170 -21.01 -14.68 0.30
N ASP A 171 -19.89 -14.01 0.05
CA ASP A 171 -18.67 -14.61 -0.44
C ASP A 171 -17.95 -15.46 0.62
N GLY A 172 -18.35 -15.36 1.89
CA GLY A 172 -17.81 -16.15 2.99
C GLY A 172 -16.44 -15.72 3.48
N PHE A 173 -15.87 -14.62 2.95
CA PHE A 173 -14.56 -14.12 3.36
C PHE A 173 -14.51 -12.61 3.58
N SER A 174 -15.42 -11.83 2.98
CA SER A 174 -15.44 -10.39 3.18
C SER A 174 -16.21 -10.04 4.45
N LYS A 175 -15.62 -9.20 5.30
CA LYS A 175 -16.32 -8.56 6.41
C LYS A 175 -16.59 -7.11 6.04
N SER A 176 -17.81 -6.62 6.30
CA SER A 176 -18.11 -5.20 6.08
C SER A 176 -17.26 -4.34 7.02
N GLY A 177 -16.40 -3.49 6.45
CA GLY A 177 -15.63 -2.50 7.18
C GLY A 177 -16.24 -1.12 7.01
N GLY A 178 -16.93 -0.61 8.05
CA GLY A 178 -17.51 0.73 8.05
C GLY A 178 -18.84 0.86 7.29
N SER A 179 -19.22 2.11 7.01
CA SER A 179 -20.43 2.49 6.27
C SER A 179 -20.18 2.51 4.77
N THR A 180 -21.09 1.93 3.99
CA THR A 180 -21.07 2.03 2.52
C THR A 180 -21.60 3.38 2.07
N LEU A 181 -20.83 4.08 1.22
CA LEU A 181 -21.27 5.33 0.59
C LEU A 181 -21.88 5.04 -0.78
N VAL A 182 -23.12 5.49 -1.00
CA VAL A 182 -23.77 5.48 -2.32
C VAL A 182 -23.81 6.92 -2.82
N VAL A 183 -23.20 7.16 -3.98
CA VAL A 183 -23.20 8.46 -4.65
C VAL A 183 -24.17 8.40 -5.80
N MET A 184 -25.17 9.26 -5.78
CA MET A 184 -26.15 9.39 -6.87
C MET A 184 -25.89 10.70 -7.63
N TYR A 185 -25.98 10.63 -8.96
CA TYR A 185 -25.85 11.79 -9.82
C TYR A 185 -27.23 12.11 -10.40
N PHE A 186 -27.73 13.31 -10.14
CA PHE A 186 -28.95 13.82 -10.75
C PHE A 186 -28.58 14.90 -11.77
N MET A 187 -29.26 14.89 -12.91
CA MET A 187 -29.14 15.95 -13.90
C MET A 187 -30.18 17.03 -13.62
N GLU A 188 -29.85 18.27 -13.94
CA GLU A 188 -30.84 19.35 -13.99
C GLU A 188 -31.93 18.99 -15.01
N ASN A 189 -33.15 19.49 -14.79
CA ASN A 189 -34.25 19.31 -15.73
C ASN A 189 -34.93 20.67 -16.03
N PRO A 190 -34.87 21.16 -17.28
CA PRO A 190 -34.17 20.56 -18.42
C PRO A 190 -32.64 20.64 -18.25
N ALA A 191 -31.94 19.54 -18.51
CA ALA A 191 -30.49 19.58 -18.66
C ALA A 191 -30.24 20.44 -19.91
N GLY A 192 -29.40 21.47 -19.82
CA GLY A 192 -29.27 22.59 -20.77
C GLY A 192 -29.01 22.30 -22.26
N GLU A 193 -29.27 21.09 -22.76
CA GLU A 193 -29.36 20.76 -24.16
C GLU A 193 -30.71 21.19 -24.76
N TYR A 194 -30.62 22.03 -25.79
CA TYR A 194 -31.77 22.50 -26.53
C TYR A 194 -32.26 21.41 -27.49
N THR A 195 -33.47 20.91 -27.26
CA THR A 195 -34.20 20.15 -28.28
C THR A 195 -34.66 21.09 -29.38
N SER A 196 -34.53 20.69 -30.65
CA SER A 196 -35.16 21.43 -31.73
C SER A 196 -36.67 21.53 -31.49
N LYS A 197 -37.24 22.70 -31.77
CA LYS A 197 -38.63 23.06 -31.43
C LYS A 197 -39.66 22.07 -31.99
N GLU A 198 -39.32 21.44 -33.10
CA GLU A 198 -40.11 20.44 -33.80
C GLU A 198 -40.32 19.17 -32.98
N PHE A 199 -39.40 18.83 -32.07
CA PHE A 199 -39.43 17.59 -31.30
C PHE A 199 -39.85 17.75 -29.84
N ILE A 200 -40.01 18.98 -29.34
CA ILE A 200 -40.34 19.26 -27.93
C ILE A 200 -41.62 18.54 -27.48
N ASN A 201 -42.65 18.50 -28.34
CA ASN A 201 -43.93 17.87 -28.02
C ASN A 201 -43.92 16.33 -28.07
N PHE A 202 -42.84 15.71 -28.58
CA PHE A 202 -42.74 14.26 -28.69
C PHE A 202 -42.20 13.60 -27.42
N PHE A 203 -41.59 14.38 -26.52
CA PHE A 203 -41.00 13.85 -25.28
C PHE A 203 -41.85 14.25 -24.07
N ARG A 204 -42.30 13.24 -23.31
CA ARG A 204 -43.07 13.46 -22.06
C ARG A 204 -42.24 14.15 -20.97
N HIS A 205 -40.94 13.94 -21.02
CA HIS A 205 -39.95 14.61 -20.20
C HIS A 205 -38.97 15.27 -21.18
N ASN A 206 -38.64 16.54 -20.97
CA ASN A 206 -37.63 17.22 -21.79
C ASN A 206 -36.39 16.31 -21.90
N PRO A 207 -35.75 16.22 -23.07
CA PRO A 207 -34.59 15.38 -23.21
C PRO A 207 -33.54 15.84 -22.22
N CYS A 208 -33.06 14.90 -21.43
CA CYS A 208 -31.90 15.11 -20.59
C CYS A 208 -30.69 14.81 -21.46
N GLY A 209 -29.82 15.81 -21.61
CA GLY A 209 -28.54 15.66 -22.29
C GLY A 209 -27.59 14.70 -21.56
N TYR A 210 -26.30 14.82 -21.86
CA TYR A 210 -25.28 14.03 -21.18
C TYR A 210 -25.02 14.56 -19.76
N LEU A 211 -24.65 13.65 -18.86
CA LEU A 211 -24.14 14.06 -17.55
C LEU A 211 -22.82 14.80 -17.77
N SER A 212 -22.66 15.96 -17.16
CA SER A 212 -21.44 16.77 -17.24
C SER A 212 -21.34 17.63 -15.99
N GLU A 213 -20.16 18.22 -15.75
CA GLU A 213 -19.98 19.17 -14.64
C GLU A 213 -21.00 20.33 -14.68
N ASN A 214 -21.50 20.70 -15.86
CA ASN A 214 -22.43 21.82 -16.06
C ASN A 214 -23.91 21.41 -16.07
N SER A 215 -24.22 20.12 -16.21
CA SER A 215 -25.60 19.61 -16.28
C SER A 215 -25.99 18.83 -15.03
N GLN A 216 -25.07 18.66 -14.08
CA GLN A 216 -25.30 18.00 -12.81
C GLN A 216 -26.02 18.95 -11.84
N LEU A 217 -27.13 18.48 -11.28
CA LEU A 217 -27.84 19.17 -10.22
C LEU A 217 -26.97 19.20 -8.96
N THR A 218 -26.83 20.36 -8.32
CA THR A 218 -26.07 20.50 -7.06
C THR A 218 -26.94 20.82 -5.86
N GLU A 219 -28.23 21.09 -6.07
CA GLU A 219 -29.20 21.34 -5.01
C GLU A 219 -29.65 20.03 -4.34
N ASP A 220 -30.14 20.12 -3.10
CA ASP A 220 -30.66 18.96 -2.37
C ASP A 220 -31.86 18.35 -3.11
N VAL A 221 -31.89 17.01 -3.19
CA VAL A 221 -32.94 16.27 -3.92
C VAL A 221 -33.72 15.41 -2.95
N GLU A 222 -35.04 15.53 -2.98
CA GLU A 222 -35.93 14.65 -2.23
C GLU A 222 -36.33 13.44 -3.08
N VAL A 223 -35.96 12.24 -2.62
CA VAL A 223 -36.32 10.98 -3.26
C VAL A 223 -37.12 10.14 -2.28
N HIS A 224 -38.41 9.93 -2.56
CA HIS A 224 -39.31 9.12 -1.72
C HIS A 224 -39.30 9.48 -0.22
N GLY A 225 -39.22 10.78 0.10
CA GLY A 225 -39.19 11.28 1.49
C GLY A 225 -37.81 11.30 2.15
N VAL A 226 -36.75 10.93 1.42
CA VAL A 226 -35.36 11.04 1.86
C VAL A 226 -34.70 12.22 1.16
N THR A 227 -34.19 13.18 1.93
CA THR A 227 -33.41 14.31 1.39
C THR A 227 -31.96 13.89 1.18
N LEU A 228 -31.54 13.82 -0.07
CA LEU A 228 -30.16 13.55 -0.46
C LEU A 228 -29.42 14.88 -0.63
N LYS A 229 -28.32 15.04 0.09
CA LYS A 229 -27.50 16.25 0.04
C LYS A 229 -26.38 16.11 -0.96
N TYR A 230 -26.15 17.16 -1.74
CA TYR A 230 -24.99 17.20 -2.62
C TYR A 230 -23.71 17.35 -1.79
N SER A 231 -22.75 16.44 -1.98
CA SER A 231 -21.46 16.49 -1.31
C SER A 231 -20.31 16.19 -2.28
N VAL A 232 -19.23 16.96 -2.14
CA VAL A 232 -17.98 16.71 -2.85
C VAL A 232 -17.15 15.76 -2.00
N ILE A 233 -17.02 14.52 -2.44
CA ILE A 233 -16.33 13.46 -1.68
C ILE A 233 -14.83 13.51 -1.94
N SER A 234 -14.42 13.81 -3.18
CA SER A 234 -13.03 13.96 -3.55
C SER A 234 -12.84 14.91 -4.73
N SER A 235 -11.65 15.51 -4.80
CA SER A 235 -11.16 16.23 -5.98
C SER A 235 -10.73 15.29 -7.12
N ARG A 236 -10.69 13.98 -6.87
CA ARG A 236 -10.43 12.97 -7.90
C ARG A 236 -11.61 12.89 -8.86
N LYS A 237 -11.31 12.73 -10.15
CA LYS A 237 -12.31 12.51 -11.19
C LYS A 237 -12.43 11.02 -11.52
N ILE A 238 -13.64 10.58 -11.86
CA ILE A 238 -13.96 9.24 -12.33
C ILE A 238 -14.13 9.30 -13.84
N GLU A 239 -13.54 8.35 -14.56
CA GLU A 239 -13.74 8.19 -16.00
C GLU A 239 -14.82 7.13 -16.25
N GLY A 240 -15.87 7.51 -16.97
CA GLY A 240 -16.89 6.59 -17.45
C GLY A 240 -16.38 5.74 -18.61
N ARG A 241 -17.09 4.65 -18.94
CA ARG A 241 -16.76 3.83 -20.12
C ARG A 241 -16.84 4.60 -21.46
N SER A 242 -17.54 5.73 -21.47
CA SER A 242 -17.60 6.67 -22.59
C SER A 242 -16.34 7.52 -22.75
N GLY A 243 -15.40 7.48 -21.79
CA GLY A 243 -14.24 8.40 -21.72
C GLY A 243 -14.58 9.76 -21.11
N GLU A 244 -15.84 9.97 -20.70
CA GLU A 244 -16.27 11.18 -20.00
C GLU A 244 -15.76 11.18 -18.56
N ILE A 245 -15.34 12.35 -18.10
CA ILE A 245 -14.71 12.53 -16.80
C ILE A 245 -15.66 13.31 -15.90
N TYR A 246 -15.96 12.76 -14.73
CA TYR A 246 -16.89 13.34 -13.76
C TYR A 246 -16.19 13.54 -12.40
N PRO A 247 -16.48 14.61 -11.65
CA PRO A 247 -15.99 14.75 -10.28
C PRO A 247 -16.59 13.63 -9.41
N LEU A 248 -15.83 13.14 -8.41
CA LEU A 248 -16.38 12.27 -7.37
C LEU A 248 -17.20 13.13 -6.38
N ALA A 249 -18.33 13.62 -6.86
CA ALA A 249 -19.24 14.51 -6.14
C ALA A 249 -20.68 14.21 -6.55
N GLY A 250 -21.58 14.13 -5.59
CA GLY A 250 -22.97 13.83 -5.89
C GLY A 250 -23.83 13.79 -4.64
N HIS A 251 -25.06 13.32 -4.83
CA HIS A 251 -26.05 13.26 -3.78
C HIS A 251 -25.87 12.02 -2.95
N THR A 252 -25.71 12.23 -1.65
CA THR A 252 -25.46 11.19 -0.67
C THR A 252 -26.45 11.35 0.48
N GLU A 253 -26.91 10.23 1.03
CA GLU A 253 -27.56 10.20 2.33
C GLU A 253 -26.48 10.07 3.40
N VAL A 254 -26.38 11.04 4.30
CA VAL A 254 -25.54 10.92 5.50
C VAL A 254 -26.40 10.24 6.56
N LEU A 255 -26.23 8.92 6.69
CA LEU A 255 -26.84 8.11 7.75
C LEU A 255 -26.04 8.21 9.06
#